data_AF-A0A9W6C6C7-F1
#
_entry.id   AF-A0A9W6C6C7-F1
#
_cell.length_a   1.000
_cell.length_b   1.000
_cell.length_c   1.000
_cell.angle_alpha   90.00
_cell.angle_beta   90.00
_cell.angle_gamma   90.00
#
_symmetry.space_group_name_H-M   'P 1'
#
loop_
_entity.id
_entity.type
_entity.pdbx_description
1 polymer ?
#
loop_
_entity_poly.entity_id
_entity_poly.type
_entity_poly.pdbx_seq_one_letter_code
_entity_poly.pdbx_strand_id
1 'polypeptide(L)'
;MSIFSDLLGKHIAAKAIKSNEMAQFCGIERSFMYKIIKGTRHVANMDTVLLMAEYLRLTPSERNDFIESYKISVDGLENYYRRKSILELFENFKKYSEIYSTPTPAPLSCFPDTPGVSTITGQNEINHQLFYILFLESRTNDPQIRLLIQPDSDFLMNLLPTLGYENKNLSISHIICFNSSDQLTINKKNYNLTCLKKILPVYCCACKYNVYYYYGELVHSSNELLLFPYLVLTSRHAFLLSRDMRSGILFQTEESLRFFHQIYDQYLEHTSSFGVTMNDLPTQLTYFHNLRADSDQNYCFQMLPCLTYCIPDCFFEKYIYPELPNRDYLISMLKDYVHDLRERFTFHRMLFIFSEEGLRRFLDTGRIPEYPPEVYRPFEPADRITLIRQFLQICPTGGIRMLKCSIGDLDNELFMYVNHRNGYLMFPSSNPERLICLDITEPGLLHGFCDFCEHLDKDLFYTEEEAVEIISSLIAETEQNEELI
;
A
#
# COMPACT_ATOMS: atom_id res chain seq x y z
N MET A 1 -16.89 19.56 21.49
CA MET A 1 -17.31 20.29 20.26
C MET A 1 -16.57 19.65 19.10
N SER A 2 -17.17 19.61 17.91
CA SER A 2 -16.51 19.02 16.75
C SER A 2 -15.56 20.04 16.11
N ILE A 3 -14.50 19.55 15.45
CA ILE A 3 -13.55 20.40 14.71
C ILE A 3 -14.29 21.30 13.70
N PHE A 4 -15.33 20.75 13.05
CA PHE A 4 -16.21 21.50 12.16
C PHE A 4 -16.94 22.66 12.83
N SER A 5 -17.60 22.42 13.97
CA SER A 5 -18.36 23.49 14.66
C SER A 5 -17.46 24.62 15.13
N ASP A 6 -16.25 24.28 15.58
CA ASP A 6 -15.27 25.28 16.02
C ASP A 6 -14.78 26.13 14.84
N LEU A 7 -14.50 25.51 13.70
CA LEU A 7 -14.09 26.22 12.47
C LEU A 7 -15.22 27.09 11.91
N LEU A 8 -16.44 26.56 11.87
CA LEU A 8 -17.65 27.32 11.50
C LEU A 8 -17.82 28.54 12.40
N GLY A 9 -17.71 28.37 13.72
CA GLY A 9 -17.79 29.47 14.69
C GLY A 9 -16.74 30.55 14.45
N LYS A 10 -15.48 30.16 14.15
CA LYS A 10 -14.40 31.09 13.80
C LYS A 10 -14.72 31.90 12.55
N HIS A 11 -15.19 31.26 11.47
CA HIS A 11 -15.56 31.99 10.25
C HIS A 11 -16.76 32.91 10.46
N ILE A 12 -17.78 32.49 11.21
CA ILE A 12 -18.94 33.33 11.55
C ILE A 12 -18.50 34.58 12.30
N ALA A 13 -17.64 34.42 13.31
CA ALA A 13 -17.13 35.52 14.11
C ALA A 13 -16.26 36.48 13.28
N ALA A 14 -15.30 35.93 12.52
CA ALA A 14 -14.36 36.72 11.72
C ALA A 14 -15.05 37.53 10.62
N LYS A 15 -16.08 36.99 9.99
CA LYS A 15 -16.81 37.63 8.87
C LYS A 15 -18.12 38.30 9.30
N ALA A 16 -18.39 38.41 10.60
CA ALA A 16 -19.59 39.01 11.18
C ALA A 16 -20.90 38.47 10.57
N ILE A 17 -20.97 37.15 10.40
CA ILE A 17 -22.05 36.48 9.67
C ILE A 17 -23.31 36.39 10.52
N LYS A 18 -24.46 36.76 9.94
CA LYS A 18 -25.77 36.56 10.57
C LYS A 18 -26.25 35.12 10.36
N SER A 19 -26.16 34.30 11.41
CA SER A 19 -26.51 32.87 11.35
C SER A 19 -27.94 32.58 10.85
N ASN A 20 -28.89 33.51 11.04
CA ASN A 20 -30.25 33.37 10.55
C ASN A 20 -30.35 33.48 9.02
N GLU A 21 -29.63 34.43 8.44
CA GLU A 21 -29.59 34.64 7.00
C GLU A 21 -28.87 33.47 6.32
N MET A 22 -27.80 32.95 6.96
CA MET A 22 -27.14 31.73 6.52
C MET A 22 -28.08 30.51 6.56
N ALA A 23 -28.90 30.37 7.61
CA ALA A 23 -29.87 29.28 7.70
C ALA A 23 -30.89 29.34 6.56
N GLN A 24 -31.39 30.54 6.26
CA GLN A 24 -32.29 30.77 5.13
C GLN A 24 -31.63 30.44 3.79
N PHE A 25 -30.38 30.88 3.58
CA PHE A 25 -29.61 30.59 2.35
C PHE A 25 -29.39 29.09 2.14
N CYS A 26 -29.05 28.36 3.22
CA CYS A 26 -28.81 26.92 3.15
C CYS A 26 -30.11 26.09 3.12
N GLY A 27 -31.29 26.71 3.23
CA GLY A 27 -32.57 26.01 3.29
C GLY A 27 -32.76 25.15 4.54
N ILE A 28 -32.10 25.47 5.66
CA ILE A 28 -32.21 24.71 6.91
C ILE A 28 -32.90 25.50 8.02
N GLU A 29 -33.57 24.79 8.94
CA GLU A 29 -34.22 25.45 10.08
C GLU A 29 -33.23 26.25 10.93
N ARG A 30 -33.64 27.46 11.34
CA ARG A 30 -32.87 28.31 12.24
C ARG A 30 -32.44 27.58 13.51
N SER A 31 -33.33 26.78 14.09
CA SER A 31 -33.06 26.01 15.32
C SER A 31 -31.93 24.98 15.10
N PHE A 32 -31.90 24.37 13.91
CA PHE A 32 -30.91 23.38 13.52
C PHE A 32 -29.55 24.03 13.24
N MET A 33 -29.53 25.18 12.55
CA MET A 33 -28.31 25.97 12.33
C MET A 33 -27.60 26.31 13.65
N TYR A 34 -28.33 26.79 14.66
CA TYR A 34 -27.72 27.08 15.96
C TYR A 34 -27.22 25.83 16.69
N LYS A 35 -27.86 24.66 16.50
CA LYS A 35 -27.37 23.39 17.05
C LYS A 35 -26.07 22.95 16.38
N ILE A 36 -25.94 23.15 15.06
CA ILE A 36 -24.70 22.92 14.30
C ILE A 36 -23.58 23.83 14.80
N ILE A 37 -23.84 25.13 14.90
CA ILE A 37 -22.85 26.13 15.36
C ILE A 37 -22.36 25.79 16.78
N LYS A 38 -23.26 25.31 17.66
CA LYS A 38 -22.91 24.86 19.02
C LYS A 38 -22.24 23.48 19.06
N GLY A 39 -22.12 22.78 17.94
CA GLY A 39 -21.54 21.43 17.87
C GLY A 39 -22.40 20.34 18.51
N THR A 40 -23.71 20.56 18.64
CA THR A 40 -24.67 19.58 19.21
C THR A 40 -25.40 18.76 18.15
N ARG A 41 -25.24 19.11 16.87
CA ARG A 41 -25.77 18.37 15.71
C ARG A 41 -24.76 18.43 14.57
N HIS A 42 -24.64 17.34 13.81
CA HIS A 42 -23.85 17.29 12.58
C HIS A 42 -24.64 17.87 11.40
N VAL A 43 -23.92 18.35 10.39
CA VAL A 43 -24.52 18.76 9.12
C VAL A 43 -24.96 17.51 8.35
N ALA A 44 -26.16 17.55 7.76
CA ALA A 44 -26.81 16.37 7.21
C ALA A 44 -26.11 15.80 5.97
N ASN A 45 -25.59 16.66 5.09
CA ASN A 45 -24.97 16.28 3.82
C ASN A 45 -23.91 17.29 3.37
N MET A 46 -23.10 16.88 2.39
CA MET A 46 -22.05 17.70 1.82
C MET A 46 -22.61 18.96 1.12
N ASP A 47 -23.75 18.88 0.43
CA ASP A 47 -24.35 20.02 -0.27
C ASP A 47 -24.61 21.21 0.67
N THR A 48 -25.14 20.93 1.86
CA THR A 48 -25.36 21.96 2.89
C THR A 48 -24.03 22.59 3.32
N VAL A 49 -22.96 21.80 3.43
CA VAL A 49 -21.61 22.30 3.76
C VAL A 49 -21.06 23.19 2.65
N LEU A 50 -21.28 22.83 1.38
CA LEU A 50 -20.86 23.63 0.24
C LEU A 50 -21.63 24.97 0.16
N LEU A 51 -22.94 24.94 0.42
CA LEU A 51 -23.77 26.16 0.53
C LEU A 51 -23.30 27.06 1.69
N MET A 52 -22.98 26.48 2.85
CA MET A 52 -22.38 27.21 3.96
C MET A 52 -21.06 27.86 3.54
N ALA A 53 -20.16 27.12 2.89
CA ALA A 53 -18.87 27.65 2.43
C ALA A 53 -19.03 28.80 1.42
N GLU A 54 -20.00 28.71 0.51
CA GLU A 54 -20.34 29.76 -0.45
C GLU A 54 -20.88 31.00 0.26
N TYR A 55 -21.83 30.83 1.18
CA TYR A 55 -22.40 31.94 1.95
C TYR A 55 -21.33 32.65 2.81
N LEU A 56 -20.43 31.88 3.42
CA LEU A 56 -19.28 32.37 4.17
C LEU A 56 -18.20 33.01 3.27
N ARG A 57 -18.32 32.90 1.94
CA ARG A 57 -17.33 33.38 0.96
C ARG A 57 -15.93 32.92 1.31
N LEU A 58 -15.79 31.62 1.57
CA LEU A 58 -14.51 31.02 1.91
C LEU A 58 -13.57 31.08 0.70
N THR A 59 -12.30 31.40 0.92
CA THR A 59 -11.25 31.23 -0.09
C THR A 59 -11.10 29.74 -0.44
N PRO A 60 -10.44 29.38 -1.56
CA PRO A 60 -10.23 27.97 -1.91
C PRO A 60 -9.57 27.15 -0.78
N SER A 61 -8.57 27.70 -0.09
CA SER A 61 -7.93 27.04 1.06
C SER A 61 -8.88 26.89 2.23
N GLU A 62 -9.59 27.97 2.61
CA GLU A 62 -10.58 27.92 3.71
C GLU A 62 -11.70 26.91 3.41
N ARG A 63 -12.14 26.84 2.14
CA ARG A 63 -13.18 25.89 1.70
C ARG A 63 -12.68 24.45 1.84
N ASN A 64 -11.44 24.16 1.47
CA ASN A 64 -10.85 22.84 1.63
C ASN A 64 -10.75 22.44 3.11
N ASP A 65 -10.25 23.34 3.97
CA ASP A 65 -10.19 23.11 5.42
C ASP A 65 -11.60 22.87 6.01
N PHE A 66 -12.59 23.61 5.50
CA PHE A 66 -13.98 23.50 5.93
C PHE A 66 -14.59 22.15 5.55
N ILE A 67 -14.41 21.70 4.31
CA ILE A 67 -14.84 20.39 3.83
C ILE A 67 -14.12 19.26 4.58
N GLU A 68 -12.79 19.36 4.75
CA GLU A 68 -12.01 18.38 5.51
C GLU A 68 -12.50 18.28 6.95
N SER A 69 -12.76 19.41 7.62
CA SER A 69 -13.29 19.41 8.98
C SER A 69 -14.66 18.75 9.09
N TYR A 70 -15.50 18.88 8.06
CA TYR A 70 -16.79 18.18 7.99
C TYR A 70 -16.59 16.67 7.83
N LYS A 71 -15.76 16.24 6.87
CA LYS A 71 -15.43 14.81 6.66
C LYS A 71 -14.88 14.18 7.94
N ILE A 72 -13.95 14.84 8.63
CA ILE A 72 -13.43 14.40 9.93
C ILE A 72 -14.54 14.29 11.00
N SER A 73 -15.53 15.20 10.99
CA SER A 73 -16.63 15.15 11.94
C SER A 73 -17.61 14.00 11.70
N VAL A 74 -17.67 13.49 10.48
CA VAL A 74 -18.51 12.35 10.08
C VAL A 74 -17.78 11.03 10.29
N ASP A 75 -16.54 10.93 9.81
CA ASP A 75 -15.77 9.69 9.82
C ASP A 75 -15.05 9.41 11.14
N GLY A 76 -14.78 10.46 11.91
CA GLY A 76 -13.80 10.44 13.00
C GLY A 76 -12.38 10.71 12.49
N LEU A 77 -11.55 11.29 13.36
CA LEU A 77 -10.20 11.75 13.01
C LEU A 77 -9.30 10.61 12.50
N GLU A 78 -9.29 9.48 13.22
CA GLU A 78 -8.41 8.34 12.93
C GLU A 78 -8.78 7.68 11.60
N ASN A 79 -10.06 7.36 11.40
CA ASN A 79 -10.56 6.75 10.17
C ASN A 79 -10.32 7.66 8.96
N TYR A 80 -10.60 8.96 9.07
CA TYR A 80 -10.40 9.92 7.98
C TYR A 80 -8.94 9.91 7.50
N TYR A 81 -7.97 10.06 8.41
CA TYR A 81 -6.56 10.11 8.02
C TYR A 81 -6.00 8.75 7.62
N ARG A 82 -6.51 7.64 8.17
CA ARG A 82 -6.15 6.29 7.72
C ARG A 82 -6.60 6.05 6.27
N ARG A 83 -7.87 6.32 5.96
CA ARG A 83 -8.43 6.19 4.60
C ARG A 83 -7.71 7.11 3.61
N LYS A 84 -7.47 8.37 3.98
CA LYS A 84 -6.69 9.32 3.17
C LYS A 84 -5.27 8.81 2.91
N SER A 85 -4.60 8.25 3.91
CA SER A 85 -3.27 7.69 3.76
C SER A 85 -3.26 6.44 2.85
N ILE A 86 -4.29 5.59 2.90
CA ILE A 86 -4.42 4.46 1.98
C ILE A 86 -4.67 4.94 0.56
N LEU A 87 -5.56 5.92 0.36
CA LEU A 87 -5.76 6.54 -0.95
C LEU A 87 -4.45 7.07 -1.54
N GLU A 88 -3.70 7.85 -0.75
CA GLU A 88 -2.39 8.37 -1.14
C GLU A 88 -1.38 7.28 -1.49
N LEU A 89 -1.47 6.08 -0.86
CA LEU A 89 -0.61 4.94 -1.19
C LEU A 89 -0.86 4.46 -2.62
N PHE A 90 -2.14 4.28 -3.00
CA PHE A 90 -2.50 3.86 -4.36
C PHE A 90 -2.22 4.96 -5.39
N GLU A 91 -2.55 6.22 -5.10
CA GLU A 91 -2.31 7.35 -6.00
C GLU A 91 -0.84 7.61 -6.28
N ASN A 92 0.02 7.36 -5.30
CA ASN A 92 1.45 7.65 -5.40
C ASN A 92 2.29 6.37 -5.47
N PHE A 93 1.70 5.21 -5.78
CA PHE A 93 2.42 3.94 -5.76
C PHE A 93 3.70 3.99 -6.59
N LYS A 94 3.62 4.63 -7.77
CA LYS A 94 4.77 4.87 -8.64
C LYS A 94 5.97 5.44 -7.91
N LYS A 95 5.80 6.42 -7.02
CA LYS A 95 6.90 7.04 -6.24
C LYS A 95 7.56 6.07 -5.27
N TYR A 96 6.82 5.09 -4.77
CA TYR A 96 7.34 4.05 -3.86
C TYR A 96 8.02 2.90 -4.61
N SER A 97 7.71 2.73 -5.90
CA SER A 97 8.34 1.75 -6.78
C SER A 97 9.43 2.33 -7.71
N GLU A 98 9.53 3.66 -7.81
CA GLU A 98 10.42 4.35 -8.75
C GLU A 98 11.89 4.05 -8.46
N ILE A 99 12.61 3.73 -9.53
CA ILE A 99 14.00 3.31 -9.52
C ILE A 99 14.88 4.54 -9.46
N TYR A 100 15.56 4.79 -8.34
CA TYR A 100 16.60 5.81 -8.27
C TYR A 100 17.87 5.27 -8.93
N SER A 101 18.34 5.95 -9.98
CA SER A 101 19.66 5.69 -10.57
C SER A 101 20.74 6.10 -9.58
N THR A 102 21.67 5.20 -9.28
CA THR A 102 22.86 5.48 -8.48
C THR A 102 23.71 6.58 -9.16
N PRO A 103 24.10 7.64 -8.44
CA PRO A 103 25.24 8.45 -8.84
C PRO A 103 26.49 7.56 -8.90
N THR A 104 27.38 7.83 -9.85
CA THR A 104 28.69 7.15 -9.96
C THR A 104 29.43 7.22 -8.62
N PRO A 105 29.92 6.10 -8.06
CA PRO A 105 30.56 6.11 -6.76
C PRO A 105 31.82 7.00 -6.82
N ALA A 106 31.84 8.06 -5.99
CA ALA A 106 33.07 8.75 -5.70
C ALA A 106 33.96 7.83 -4.85
N PRO A 107 35.30 7.85 -5.02
CA PRO A 107 36.19 7.11 -4.15
C PRO A 107 35.96 7.56 -2.71
N LEU A 108 35.51 6.63 -1.87
CA LEU A 108 35.34 6.83 -0.45
C LEU A 108 36.69 7.09 0.20
N SER A 109 36.74 8.06 1.11
CA SER A 109 37.82 8.20 2.06
C SER A 109 37.93 6.88 2.82
N CYS A 110 39.08 6.20 2.77
CA CYS A 110 39.32 5.05 3.64
C CYS A 110 39.22 5.51 5.09
N PHE A 111 38.25 4.98 5.84
CA PHE A 111 38.37 5.05 7.29
C PHE A 111 39.59 4.25 7.70
N PRO A 112 40.43 4.78 8.61
CA PRO A 112 41.44 3.93 9.22
C PRO A 112 40.72 2.73 9.86
N ASP A 113 41.22 1.52 9.65
CA ASP A 113 40.86 0.35 10.43
C ASP A 113 41.27 0.63 11.89
N THR A 114 40.41 1.33 12.65
CA THR A 114 40.64 1.58 14.08
C THR A 114 40.23 0.34 14.85
N PRO A 115 41.18 -0.39 15.46
CA PRO A 115 40.86 -1.68 16.06
C PRO A 115 39.93 -1.51 17.25
N GLY A 116 38.81 -2.25 17.23
CA GLY A 116 37.99 -2.52 18.40
C GLY A 116 36.62 -1.84 18.37
N VAL A 117 36.58 -0.60 18.88
CA VAL A 117 35.36 0.17 19.13
C VAL A 117 35.61 1.63 18.79
N SER A 118 34.69 2.27 18.06
CA SER A 118 34.77 3.67 17.69
C SER A 118 33.45 4.39 18.01
N THR A 119 33.53 5.57 18.63
CA THR A 119 32.37 6.43 18.87
C THR A 119 32.23 7.45 17.74
N ILE A 120 31.01 7.63 17.23
CA ILE A 120 30.71 8.51 16.10
C ILE A 120 29.63 9.49 16.55
N THR A 121 29.83 10.77 16.23
CA THR A 121 28.92 11.85 16.62
C THR A 121 28.66 12.77 15.45
N GLY A 122 27.41 13.19 15.28
CA GLY A 122 26.95 14.06 14.21
C GLY A 122 26.23 13.28 13.11
N GLN A 123 25.09 13.81 12.66
CA GLN A 123 24.22 13.15 11.66
C GLN A 123 24.96 12.78 10.37
N ASN A 124 25.82 13.68 9.87
CA ASN A 124 26.55 13.45 8.62
C ASN A 124 27.56 12.30 8.75
N GLU A 125 28.28 12.24 9.87
CA GLU A 125 29.23 11.16 10.15
C GLU A 125 28.51 9.83 10.33
N ILE A 126 27.36 9.81 11.02
CA ILE A 126 26.51 8.61 11.13
C ILE A 126 26.04 8.14 9.74
N ASN A 127 25.50 9.04 8.92
CA ASN A 127 25.04 8.71 7.57
C ASN A 127 26.20 8.20 6.69
N HIS A 128 27.36 8.84 6.76
CA HIS A 128 28.54 8.43 6.03
C HIS A 128 29.05 7.06 6.50
N GLN A 129 29.05 6.79 7.80
CA GLN A 129 29.42 5.47 8.33
C GLN A 129 28.41 4.39 7.92
N LEU A 130 27.11 4.67 7.98
CA LEU A 130 26.06 3.76 7.51
C LEU A 130 26.25 3.43 6.03
N PHE A 131 26.48 4.45 5.19
CA PHE A 131 26.81 4.22 3.78
C PHE A 131 28.01 3.30 3.64
N TYR A 132 29.12 3.63 4.31
CA TYR A 132 30.37 2.89 4.21
C TYR A 132 30.21 1.41 4.59
N ILE A 133 29.67 1.11 5.78
CA ILE A 133 29.58 -0.28 6.26
C ILE A 133 28.61 -1.12 5.43
N LEU A 134 27.48 -0.54 4.99
CA LEU A 134 26.48 -1.26 4.21
C LEU A 134 26.93 -1.45 2.76
N PHE A 135 27.66 -0.48 2.19
CA PHE A 135 28.29 -0.60 0.88
C PHE A 135 29.42 -1.64 0.85
N LEU A 136 30.22 -1.74 1.92
CA LEU A 136 31.20 -2.82 2.03
C LEU A 136 30.54 -4.19 2.11
N GLU A 137 29.48 -4.31 2.91
CA GLU A 137 28.73 -5.55 3.06
C GLU A 137 28.07 -5.98 1.74
N SER A 138 27.48 -5.05 0.98
CA SER A 138 26.82 -5.38 -0.30
C SER A 138 27.78 -5.95 -1.35
N ARG A 139 29.10 -5.82 -1.16
CA ARG A 139 30.14 -6.33 -2.08
C ARG A 139 30.81 -7.62 -1.60
N THR A 140 30.35 -8.20 -0.49
CA THR A 140 30.83 -9.51 -0.03
C THR A 140 30.21 -10.64 -0.88
N ASN A 141 30.70 -11.87 -0.71
CA ASN A 141 30.21 -13.03 -1.47
C ASN A 141 28.82 -13.48 -1.00
N ASP A 142 28.53 -13.34 0.30
CA ASP A 142 27.25 -13.69 0.93
C ASP A 142 26.74 -12.49 1.76
N PRO A 143 26.29 -11.43 1.07
CA PRO A 143 25.96 -10.15 1.69
C PRO A 143 24.73 -10.25 2.60
N GLN A 144 24.93 -10.00 3.89
CA GLN A 144 23.86 -10.01 4.89
C GLN A 144 23.85 -8.73 5.73
N ILE A 145 22.70 -8.04 5.70
CA ILE A 145 22.42 -6.89 6.57
C ILE A 145 21.29 -7.28 7.53
N ARG A 146 21.50 -7.05 8.83
CA ARG A 146 20.44 -7.20 9.83
C ARG A 146 20.18 -5.87 10.52
N LEU A 147 18.92 -5.48 10.58
CA LEU A 147 18.47 -4.18 11.06
C LEU A 147 17.49 -4.39 12.21
N LEU A 148 17.72 -3.69 13.30
CA LEU A 148 16.75 -3.43 14.36
C LEU A 148 16.65 -1.91 14.46
N ILE A 149 15.78 -1.32 13.66
CA ILE A 149 15.65 0.13 13.51
C ILE A 149 14.25 0.45 13.00
N GLN A 150 13.70 1.60 13.37
CA GLN A 150 12.46 2.05 12.76
C GLN A 150 12.73 2.60 11.35
N PRO A 151 11.82 2.42 10.39
CA PRO A 151 11.98 2.96 9.04
C PRO A 151 11.83 4.49 8.98
N ASP A 152 12.07 5.20 10.08
CA ASP A 152 11.89 6.65 10.17
C ASP A 152 13.00 7.45 9.46
N SER A 153 14.17 6.86 9.26
CA SER A 153 15.32 7.47 8.59
C SER A 153 15.19 7.40 7.06
N ASP A 154 14.85 8.54 6.44
CA ASP A 154 14.74 8.64 4.98
C ASP A 154 16.09 8.34 4.28
N PHE A 155 17.22 8.70 4.90
CA PHE A 155 18.54 8.36 4.37
C PHE A 155 18.74 6.84 4.25
N LEU A 156 18.48 6.10 5.33
CA LEU A 156 18.67 4.66 5.34
C LEU A 156 17.66 3.97 4.41
N MET A 157 16.38 4.37 4.46
CA MET A 157 15.35 3.77 3.61
C MET A 157 15.55 4.05 2.11
N ASN A 158 16.26 5.13 1.75
CA ASN A 158 16.68 5.38 0.36
C ASN A 158 17.98 4.65 -0.02
N LEU A 159 18.85 4.36 0.95
CA LEU A 159 20.09 3.62 0.73
C LEU A 159 19.85 2.12 0.48
N LEU A 160 18.96 1.49 1.26
CA LEU A 160 18.74 0.03 1.17
C LEU A 160 18.30 -0.45 -0.23
N PRO A 161 17.31 0.18 -0.91
CA PRO A 161 16.94 -0.20 -2.26
C PRO A 161 18.14 -0.11 -3.20
N THR A 162 18.90 0.99 -3.11
CA THR A 162 20.11 1.25 -3.92
C THR A 162 21.11 0.10 -3.84
N LEU A 163 21.39 -0.40 -2.63
CA LEU A 163 22.29 -1.55 -2.42
C LEU A 163 21.70 -2.86 -2.98
N GLY A 164 20.39 -3.05 -2.80
CA GLY A 164 19.69 -4.23 -3.30
C GLY A 164 19.59 -4.31 -4.82
N TYR A 165 19.63 -3.17 -5.52
CA TYR A 165 19.75 -3.10 -6.98
C TYR A 165 21.13 -3.56 -7.45
N GLU A 166 22.20 -3.10 -6.79
CA GLU A 166 23.57 -3.46 -7.15
C GLU A 166 23.86 -4.96 -6.92
N ASN A 167 23.29 -5.54 -5.86
CA ASN A 167 23.48 -6.94 -5.54
C ASN A 167 22.16 -7.66 -5.19
N LYS A 168 21.63 -8.41 -6.16
CA LYS A 168 20.41 -9.22 -5.99
C LYS A 168 20.55 -10.36 -4.96
N ASN A 169 21.78 -10.76 -4.63
CA ASN A 169 22.03 -11.76 -3.60
C ASN A 169 21.99 -11.17 -2.18
N LEU A 170 21.93 -9.84 -2.04
CA LEU A 170 21.80 -9.15 -0.75
C LEU A 170 20.58 -9.64 0.01
N SER A 171 20.83 -10.13 1.24
CA SER A 171 19.79 -10.48 2.20
C SER A 171 19.71 -9.40 3.28
N ILE A 172 18.52 -8.82 3.44
CA ILE A 172 18.22 -7.83 4.47
C ILE A 172 17.15 -8.42 5.40
N SER A 173 17.47 -8.54 6.69
CA SER A 173 16.52 -8.89 7.76
C SER A 173 16.25 -7.63 8.57
N HIS A 174 14.99 -7.22 8.73
CA HIS A 174 14.64 -5.95 9.36
C HIS A 174 13.54 -6.11 10.40
N ILE A 175 13.89 -5.91 11.67
CA ILE A 175 12.94 -5.89 12.79
C ILE A 175 12.49 -4.46 13.03
N ILE A 176 11.17 -4.24 12.95
CA ILE A 176 10.49 -2.96 13.19
C ILE A 176 9.51 -3.09 14.36
N CYS A 177 9.22 -1.98 15.04
CA CYS A 177 8.21 -1.95 16.09
C CYS A 177 6.94 -1.27 15.57
N PHE A 178 5.82 -1.97 15.64
CA PHE A 178 4.52 -1.42 15.34
C PHE A 178 3.85 -0.85 16.58
N ASN A 179 3.05 0.20 16.35
CA ASN A 179 2.21 0.75 17.38
C ASN A 179 1.09 -0.26 17.69
N SER A 180 0.90 -0.56 18.97
CA SER A 180 -0.22 -1.39 19.44
C SER A 180 -1.56 -0.64 19.49
N SER A 181 -1.53 0.67 19.21
CA SER A 181 -2.68 1.56 19.26
C SER A 181 -2.99 2.11 17.86
N ASP A 182 -4.28 2.25 17.56
CA ASP A 182 -4.78 2.90 16.33
C ASP A 182 -4.63 4.43 16.35
N GLN A 183 -4.16 5.00 17.47
CA GLN A 183 -3.96 6.43 17.61
C GLN A 183 -3.00 6.97 16.55
N LEU A 184 -3.40 8.07 15.93
CA LEU A 184 -2.57 8.80 14.99
C LEU A 184 -1.36 9.44 15.72
N THR A 185 -0.24 9.51 15.00
CA THR A 185 0.90 10.35 15.41
C THR A 185 0.51 11.83 15.47
N ILE A 186 1.35 12.66 16.10
CA ILE A 186 1.18 14.13 16.16
C ILE A 186 0.95 14.75 14.77
N ASN A 187 1.55 14.15 13.73
CA ASN A 187 1.41 14.57 12.34
C ASN A 187 0.18 13.96 11.63
N LYS A 188 -0.80 13.45 12.38
CA LYS A 188 -2.04 12.85 11.88
C LYS A 188 -1.83 11.66 10.94
N LYS A 189 -0.80 10.84 11.19
CA LYS A 189 -0.51 9.63 10.40
C LYS A 189 -0.71 8.38 11.23
N ASN A 190 -1.29 7.34 10.63
CA ASN A 190 -1.22 5.99 11.16
C ASN A 190 0.23 5.47 11.01
N TYR A 191 0.84 5.07 12.12
CA TYR A 191 2.27 4.77 12.14
C TYR A 191 2.60 3.47 11.38
N ASN A 192 1.82 2.41 11.57
CA ASN A 192 2.06 1.12 10.92
C ASN A 192 1.94 1.24 9.40
N LEU A 193 0.93 1.97 8.92
CA LEU A 193 0.79 2.29 7.50
C LEU A 193 1.92 3.18 6.96
N THR A 194 2.45 4.09 7.79
CA THR A 194 3.63 4.89 7.43
C THR A 194 4.86 3.99 7.29
N CYS A 195 5.04 3.02 8.20
CA CYS A 195 6.12 2.04 8.10
C CYS A 195 6.00 1.23 6.81
N LEU A 196 4.81 0.71 6.48
CA LEU A 196 4.56 0.00 5.21
C LEU A 196 4.99 0.85 4.01
N LYS A 197 4.52 2.10 3.91
CA LYS A 197 4.91 3.02 2.82
C LYS A 197 6.42 3.19 2.69
N LYS A 198 7.16 3.22 3.79
CA LYS A 198 8.61 3.45 3.81
C LYS A 198 9.43 2.20 3.49
N ILE A 199 8.91 1.00 3.75
CA ILE A 199 9.60 -0.26 3.44
C ILE A 199 9.26 -0.81 2.05
N LEU A 200 8.13 -0.40 1.44
CA LEU A 200 7.74 -0.82 0.09
C LEU A 200 8.85 -0.64 -0.97
N PRO A 201 9.59 0.49 -1.03
CA PRO A 201 10.69 0.64 -2.00
C PRO A 201 11.79 -0.42 -1.85
N VAL A 202 12.01 -0.93 -0.65
CA VAL A 202 13.00 -1.99 -0.40
C VAL A 202 12.45 -3.34 -0.89
N TYR A 203 11.15 -3.61 -0.73
CA TYR A 203 10.54 -4.79 -1.35
C TYR A 203 10.63 -4.75 -2.87
N CYS A 204 10.50 -3.57 -3.48
CA CYS A 204 10.63 -3.40 -4.93
C CYS A 204 12.04 -3.70 -5.47
N CYS A 205 13.10 -3.70 -4.64
CA CYS A 205 14.43 -4.12 -5.10
C CYS A 205 14.51 -5.63 -5.32
N ALA A 206 15.33 -6.05 -6.29
CA ALA A 206 15.56 -7.47 -6.60
C ALA A 206 16.36 -8.24 -5.51
N CYS A 207 16.46 -7.66 -4.32
CA CYS A 207 17.14 -8.16 -3.14
C CYS A 207 16.22 -9.10 -2.32
N LYS A 208 16.78 -9.89 -1.39
CA LYS A 208 15.98 -10.68 -0.44
C LYS A 208 15.70 -9.84 0.80
N TYR A 209 14.51 -9.25 0.89
CA TYR A 209 14.12 -8.44 2.02
C TYR A 209 13.06 -9.15 2.87
N ASN A 210 13.38 -9.38 4.14
CA ASN A 210 12.47 -9.97 5.12
C ASN A 210 12.26 -8.97 6.26
N VAL A 211 11.01 -8.58 6.47
CA VAL A 211 10.64 -7.70 7.58
C VAL A 211 9.97 -8.53 8.67
N TYR A 212 10.27 -8.20 9.91
CA TYR A 212 9.69 -8.78 11.10
C TYR A 212 9.20 -7.66 11.99
N TYR A 213 8.12 -7.89 12.72
CA TYR A 213 7.53 -6.89 13.58
C TYR A 213 7.20 -7.42 14.96
N TYR A 214 7.20 -6.51 15.93
CA TYR A 214 6.64 -6.72 17.26
C TYR A 214 5.82 -5.48 17.64
N TYR A 215 4.97 -5.60 18.66
CA TYR A 215 4.22 -4.48 19.19
C TYR A 215 4.88 -3.92 20.44
N GLY A 216 4.98 -2.60 20.53
CA GLY A 216 5.47 -1.91 21.71
C GLY A 216 5.09 -0.44 21.70
N GLU A 217 5.35 0.25 22.80
CA GLU A 217 5.29 1.72 22.77
C GLU A 217 6.38 2.23 21.81
N LEU A 218 5.99 3.10 20.88
CA LEU A 218 6.94 3.63 19.92
C LEU A 218 8.06 4.34 20.66
N VAL A 219 9.29 4.10 20.23
CA VAL A 219 10.49 4.69 20.84
C VAL A 219 10.34 6.22 20.91
N HIS A 220 9.74 6.89 19.92
CA HIS A 220 9.53 8.35 19.97
C HIS A 220 8.49 8.82 20.99
N SER A 221 7.53 7.96 21.35
CA SER A 221 6.50 8.25 22.36
C SER A 221 6.84 7.72 23.74
N SER A 222 7.84 6.84 23.86
CA SER A 222 8.24 6.30 25.16
C SER A 222 9.00 7.34 25.99
N ASN A 223 8.57 7.50 27.24
CA ASN A 223 9.28 8.28 28.25
C ASN A 223 10.53 7.56 28.77
N GLU A 224 10.83 6.38 28.23
CA GLU A 224 12.00 5.59 28.61
C GLU A 224 13.28 6.18 28.01
N LEU A 225 14.27 6.35 28.88
CA LEU A 225 15.61 6.82 28.53
C LEU A 225 16.42 5.66 27.92
N LEU A 226 16.16 5.37 26.64
CA LEU A 226 16.90 4.37 25.86
C LEU A 226 18.16 5.00 25.25
N LEU A 227 19.34 4.47 25.59
CA LEU A 227 20.63 5.03 25.14
C LEU A 227 20.88 4.81 23.63
N PHE A 228 20.85 3.54 23.19
CA PHE A 228 21.02 3.15 21.78
C PHE A 228 19.93 2.13 21.40
N PRO A 229 18.74 2.59 20.99
CA PRO A 229 17.62 1.69 20.68
C PRO A 229 17.76 0.98 19.32
N TYR A 230 18.73 1.38 18.49
CA TYR A 230 18.86 0.89 17.13
C TYR A 230 20.18 0.15 16.92
N LEU A 231 20.14 -0.89 16.11
CA LEU A 231 21.27 -1.74 15.76
C LEU A 231 21.29 -2.02 14.26
N VAL A 232 22.44 -1.79 13.64
CA VAL A 232 22.75 -2.20 12.27
C VAL A 232 23.89 -3.20 12.31
N LEU A 233 23.66 -4.39 11.77
CA LEU A 233 24.61 -5.50 11.74
C LEU A 233 24.96 -5.90 10.31
N THR A 234 26.22 -6.20 10.10
CA THR A 234 26.82 -6.75 8.88
C THR A 234 27.80 -7.86 9.28
N SER A 235 28.40 -8.55 8.32
CA SER A 235 29.41 -9.59 8.60
C SER A 235 30.64 -9.07 9.36
N ARG A 236 30.93 -7.76 9.29
CA ARG A 236 32.15 -7.15 9.85
C ARG A 236 31.92 -6.00 10.83
N HIS A 237 30.68 -5.54 10.99
CA HIS A 237 30.35 -4.36 11.79
C HIS A 237 29.06 -4.55 12.57
N ALA A 238 29.06 -4.11 13.83
CA ALA A 238 27.85 -3.84 14.60
C ALA A 238 27.81 -2.35 14.96
N PHE A 239 26.73 -1.67 14.61
CA PHE A 239 26.59 -0.24 14.80
C PHE A 239 25.36 0.06 15.65
N LEU A 240 25.60 0.46 16.91
CA LEU A 240 24.57 0.95 17.81
C LEU A 240 24.30 2.42 17.53
N LEU A 241 23.03 2.82 17.48
CA LEU A 241 22.61 4.16 17.08
C LEU A 241 21.59 4.73 18.08
N SER A 242 21.75 6.00 18.41
CA SER A 242 20.82 6.74 19.26
C SER A 242 19.48 6.95 18.55
N ARG A 243 18.43 7.25 19.32
CA ARG A 243 17.06 7.50 18.81
C ARG A 243 17.01 8.57 17.71
N ASP A 244 17.80 9.62 17.84
CA ASP A 244 17.89 10.73 16.88
C ASP A 244 18.91 10.47 15.76
N MET A 245 19.59 9.32 15.76
CA MET A 245 20.66 8.95 14.84
C MET A 245 21.80 9.98 14.75
N ARG A 246 22.10 10.67 15.87
CA ARG A 246 23.22 11.63 15.95
C ARG A 246 24.42 11.10 16.71
N SER A 247 24.28 10.01 17.44
CA SER A 247 25.37 9.38 18.18
C SER A 247 25.35 7.88 17.90
N GLY A 248 26.54 7.28 17.81
CA GLY A 248 26.65 5.85 17.58
C GLY A 248 27.96 5.26 18.09
N ILE A 249 27.94 3.94 18.28
CA ILE A 249 29.10 3.15 18.68
C ILE A 249 29.26 2.02 17.68
N LEU A 250 30.38 2.03 16.97
CA LEU A 250 30.75 1.03 15.99
C LEU A 250 31.67 -0.01 16.63
N PHE A 251 31.34 -1.29 16.48
CA PHE A 251 32.12 -2.42 16.93
C PHE A 251 32.58 -3.24 15.72
N GLN A 252 33.83 -3.73 15.77
CA GLN A 252 34.46 -4.49 14.68
C GLN A 252 35.13 -5.80 15.15
N THR A 253 35.10 -6.10 16.46
CA THR A 253 35.72 -7.33 16.99
C THR A 253 34.81 -8.54 16.77
N GLU A 254 35.40 -9.70 16.50
CA GLU A 254 34.64 -10.95 16.33
C GLU A 254 33.79 -11.30 17.57
N GLU A 255 34.29 -11.00 18.77
CA GLU A 255 33.55 -11.22 20.02
C GLU A 255 32.27 -10.37 20.09
N SER A 256 32.38 -9.07 19.80
CA SER A 256 31.21 -8.17 19.79
C SER A 256 30.23 -8.54 18.67
N LEU A 257 30.73 -8.88 17.47
CA LEU A 257 29.87 -9.32 16.37
C LEU A 257 29.08 -10.58 16.75
N ARG A 258 29.75 -11.61 17.28
CA ARG A 258 29.09 -12.84 17.74
C ARG A 258 28.02 -12.55 18.79
N PHE A 259 28.33 -11.68 19.75
CA PHE A 259 27.38 -11.27 20.79
C PHE A 259 26.13 -10.58 20.21
N PHE A 260 26.29 -9.59 19.34
CA PHE A 260 25.15 -8.87 18.77
C PHE A 260 24.34 -9.73 17.80
N HIS A 261 24.97 -10.62 17.03
CA HIS A 261 24.25 -11.60 16.21
C HIS A 261 23.39 -12.53 17.07
N GLN A 262 23.92 -13.02 18.19
CA GLN A 262 23.16 -13.86 19.14
C GLN A 262 21.95 -13.12 19.72
N ILE A 263 22.10 -11.85 20.12
CA ILE A 263 20.98 -11.04 20.59
C ILE A 263 19.94 -10.84 19.50
N TYR A 264 20.37 -10.53 18.27
CA TYR A 264 19.46 -10.35 17.15
C TYR A 264 18.64 -11.62 16.88
N ASP A 265 19.30 -12.79 16.88
CA ASP A 265 18.62 -14.07 16.67
C ASP A 265 17.59 -14.35 17.79
N GLN A 266 17.93 -14.06 19.04
CA GLN A 266 16.99 -14.16 20.18
C GLN A 266 15.79 -13.23 20.02
N TYR A 267 15.99 -12.00 19.52
CA TYR A 267 14.88 -11.08 19.28
C TYR A 267 13.99 -11.57 18.14
N LEU A 268 14.58 -12.13 17.09
CA LEU A 268 13.84 -12.66 15.95
C LEU A 268 12.84 -13.75 16.38
N GLU A 269 13.19 -14.59 17.35
CA GLU A 269 12.30 -15.62 17.93
C GLU A 269 11.03 -15.05 18.57
N HIS A 270 11.03 -13.78 18.96
CA HIS A 270 9.91 -13.08 19.61
C HIS A 270 9.17 -12.12 18.67
N THR A 271 9.47 -12.18 17.37
CA THR A 271 8.84 -11.33 16.34
C THR A 271 7.89 -12.13 15.45
N SER A 272 6.98 -11.42 14.80
CA SER A 272 6.11 -11.96 13.74
C SER A 272 6.66 -11.57 12.36
N SER A 273 6.52 -12.42 11.36
CA SER A 273 6.92 -12.08 9.99
C SER A 273 5.98 -11.03 9.40
N PHE A 274 6.54 -9.94 8.87
CA PHE A 274 5.79 -8.90 8.17
C PHE A 274 5.81 -9.16 6.67
N GLY A 275 4.85 -9.96 6.23
CA GLY A 275 4.70 -10.34 4.84
C GLY A 275 5.81 -11.27 4.33
N VAL A 276 5.47 -12.01 3.30
CA VAL A 276 6.36 -12.95 2.63
C VAL A 276 6.38 -12.56 1.17
N THR A 277 7.56 -12.21 0.66
CA THR A 277 7.75 -11.91 -0.76
C THR A 277 7.74 -13.21 -1.55
N MET A 278 6.81 -13.34 -2.48
CA MET A 278 6.75 -14.47 -3.41
C MET A 278 7.15 -14.00 -4.79
N ASN A 279 8.26 -14.55 -5.29
CA ASN A 279 8.91 -14.12 -6.54
C ASN A 279 8.80 -15.15 -7.67
N ASP A 280 8.14 -16.29 -7.42
CA ASP A 280 7.87 -17.33 -8.40
C ASP A 280 6.39 -17.73 -8.39
N LEU A 281 5.88 -18.07 -9.58
CA LEU A 281 4.48 -18.37 -9.81
C LEU A 281 3.98 -19.59 -9.02
N PRO A 282 4.70 -20.72 -8.91
CA PRO A 282 4.27 -21.85 -8.08
C PRO A 282 4.05 -21.50 -6.60
N THR A 283 4.96 -20.75 -5.99
CA THR A 283 4.81 -20.30 -4.60
C THR A 283 3.62 -19.36 -4.45
N GLN A 284 3.44 -18.42 -5.37
CA GLN A 284 2.28 -17.51 -5.41
C GLN A 284 0.96 -18.28 -5.52
N LEU A 285 0.85 -19.22 -6.46
CA LEU A 285 -0.36 -20.05 -6.65
C LEU A 285 -0.66 -20.89 -5.41
N THR A 286 0.37 -21.48 -4.79
CA THR A 286 0.21 -22.26 -3.55
C THR A 286 -0.29 -21.39 -2.40
N TYR A 287 0.23 -20.17 -2.26
CA TYR A 287 -0.26 -19.21 -1.29
C TYR A 287 -1.71 -18.81 -1.58
N PHE A 288 -2.04 -18.47 -2.83
CA PHE A 288 -3.39 -18.06 -3.21
C PHE A 288 -4.43 -19.18 -3.04
N HIS A 289 -4.04 -20.43 -3.22
CA HIS A 289 -4.86 -21.59 -2.89
C HIS A 289 -5.11 -21.70 -1.38
N ASN A 290 -4.12 -21.36 -0.54
CA ASN A 290 -4.25 -21.44 0.92
C ASN A 290 -4.88 -20.18 1.55
N LEU A 291 -5.10 -19.12 0.77
CA LEU A 291 -5.82 -17.92 1.22
C LEU A 291 -7.21 -18.31 1.71
N ARG A 292 -7.47 -18.07 2.99
CA ARG A 292 -8.79 -18.28 3.58
C ARG A 292 -9.66 -17.10 3.19
N ALA A 293 -10.61 -17.32 2.28
CA ALA A 293 -11.70 -16.39 2.08
C ALA A 293 -12.43 -16.22 3.42
N ASP A 294 -12.75 -14.97 3.77
CA ASP A 294 -13.62 -14.73 4.91
C ASP A 294 -15.07 -14.97 4.49
N SER A 295 -15.85 -15.62 5.36
CA SER A 295 -17.28 -15.88 5.16
C SER A 295 -18.08 -14.60 4.92
N ASP A 296 -17.62 -13.50 5.51
CA ASP A 296 -18.45 -12.31 5.61
C ASP A 296 -18.25 -11.39 4.41
N GLN A 297 -17.00 -11.00 4.12
CA GLN A 297 -16.72 -10.02 3.07
C GLN A 297 -15.25 -10.04 2.63
N ASN A 298 -15.03 -9.99 1.32
CA ASN A 298 -13.73 -9.94 0.67
C ASN A 298 -13.67 -8.77 -0.32
N TYR A 299 -12.50 -8.19 -0.51
CA TYR A 299 -12.28 -7.03 -1.36
C TYR A 299 -11.17 -7.27 -2.36
N CYS A 300 -11.42 -6.96 -3.63
CA CYS A 300 -10.40 -6.81 -4.66
C CYS A 300 -10.36 -5.33 -5.06
N PHE A 301 -9.18 -4.71 -4.98
CA PHE A 301 -8.95 -3.33 -5.43
C PHE A 301 -7.82 -3.32 -6.46
N GLN A 302 -8.18 -3.06 -7.70
CA GLN A 302 -7.30 -3.00 -8.86
C GLN A 302 -8.03 -2.35 -10.05
N MET A 303 -7.35 -1.65 -10.93
CA MET A 303 -7.95 -0.84 -11.99
C MET A 303 -8.63 -1.68 -13.08
N LEU A 304 -8.17 -2.92 -13.33
CA LEU A 304 -8.92 -3.92 -14.10
C LEU A 304 -9.73 -4.82 -13.15
N PRO A 305 -11.03 -5.08 -13.36
CA PRO A 305 -11.76 -6.07 -12.56
C PRO A 305 -11.02 -7.42 -12.54
N CYS A 306 -10.95 -8.11 -11.41
CA CYS A 306 -10.24 -9.39 -11.34
C CYS A 306 -10.88 -10.41 -12.28
N LEU A 307 -10.22 -10.72 -13.40
CA LEU A 307 -10.73 -11.63 -14.43
C LEU A 307 -10.27 -13.07 -14.25
N THR A 308 -9.31 -13.32 -13.35
CA THR A 308 -8.69 -14.64 -13.14
C THR A 308 -9.69 -15.77 -13.02
N TYR A 309 -10.73 -15.61 -12.18
CA TYR A 309 -11.74 -16.65 -11.96
C TYR A 309 -12.77 -16.75 -13.12
N CYS A 310 -12.75 -15.81 -14.06
CA CYS A 310 -13.56 -15.83 -15.28
C CYS A 310 -12.85 -16.55 -16.43
N ILE A 311 -11.59 -16.98 -16.30
CA ILE A 311 -10.85 -17.57 -17.43
C ILE A 311 -11.33 -18.99 -17.72
N PRO A 312 -11.96 -19.29 -18.87
CA PRO A 312 -12.36 -20.65 -19.23
C PRO A 312 -11.16 -21.58 -19.33
N ASP A 313 -11.33 -22.86 -19.01
CA ASP A 313 -10.21 -23.80 -18.96
C ASP A 313 -9.44 -23.86 -20.28
N CYS A 314 -10.17 -23.85 -21.41
CA CYS A 314 -9.58 -23.87 -22.75
C CYS A 314 -8.71 -22.65 -23.08
N PHE A 315 -8.84 -21.54 -22.35
CA PHE A 315 -8.02 -20.35 -22.56
C PHE A 315 -6.60 -20.56 -22.05
N PHE A 316 -6.39 -21.41 -21.03
CA PHE A 316 -5.05 -21.75 -20.59
C PHE A 316 -4.29 -22.48 -21.70
N GLU A 317 -4.92 -23.41 -22.42
CA GLU A 317 -4.29 -24.04 -23.57
C GLU A 317 -4.09 -23.07 -24.74
N LYS A 318 -5.06 -22.18 -24.99
CA LYS A 318 -5.05 -21.25 -26.13
C LYS A 318 -3.97 -20.17 -25.99
N TYR A 319 -3.82 -19.58 -24.81
CA TYR A 319 -3.06 -18.35 -24.63
C TYR A 319 -1.68 -18.54 -23.99
N ILE A 320 -1.46 -19.57 -23.17
CA ILE A 320 -0.14 -19.83 -22.59
C ILE A 320 0.80 -20.34 -23.68
N TYR A 321 1.97 -19.72 -23.80
CA TYR A 321 2.94 -20.03 -24.86
C TYR A 321 3.30 -21.52 -24.86
N PRO A 322 3.20 -22.22 -26.02
CA PRO A 322 3.58 -23.62 -26.16
C PRO A 322 5.02 -23.93 -25.72
N GLU A 323 5.91 -22.94 -25.86
CA GLU A 323 7.34 -23.06 -25.59
C GLU A 323 7.71 -22.92 -24.10
N LEU A 324 6.73 -22.63 -23.24
CA LEU A 324 6.99 -22.39 -21.81
C LEU A 324 7.45 -23.69 -21.11
N PRO A 325 8.54 -23.66 -20.31
CA PRO A 325 8.96 -24.82 -19.53
C PRO A 325 7.86 -25.31 -18.57
N ASN A 326 7.68 -26.62 -18.46
CA ASN A 326 6.66 -27.24 -17.59
C ASN A 326 5.23 -26.75 -17.83
N ARG A 327 4.90 -26.33 -19.07
CA ARG A 327 3.60 -25.79 -19.46
C ARG A 327 2.41 -26.61 -18.95
N ASP A 328 2.41 -27.92 -19.15
CA ASP A 328 1.25 -28.76 -18.79
C ASP A 328 1.00 -28.79 -17.28
N TYR A 329 2.08 -28.81 -16.49
CA TYR A 329 2.00 -28.69 -15.04
C TYR A 329 1.46 -27.32 -14.61
N LEU A 330 1.94 -26.24 -15.25
CA LEU A 330 1.45 -24.89 -14.99
C LEU A 330 -0.05 -24.77 -15.32
N ILE A 331 -0.48 -25.28 -16.47
CA ILE A 331 -1.89 -25.27 -16.86
C ILE A 331 -2.75 -26.02 -15.85
N SER A 332 -2.31 -27.20 -15.39
CA SER A 332 -3.02 -27.95 -14.34
C SER A 332 -3.17 -27.12 -13.07
N MET A 333 -2.07 -26.53 -12.58
CA MET A 333 -2.06 -25.67 -11.40
C MET A 333 -2.99 -24.46 -11.53
N LEU A 334 -3.02 -23.81 -12.69
CA LEU A 334 -3.87 -22.65 -12.95
C LEU A 334 -5.36 -23.02 -13.02
N LYS A 335 -5.69 -24.18 -13.62
CA LYS A 335 -7.06 -24.70 -13.64
C LYS A 335 -7.56 -25.01 -12.24
N ASP A 336 -6.76 -25.74 -11.46
CA ASP A 336 -7.10 -26.07 -10.07
C ASP A 336 -7.32 -24.79 -9.26
N TYR A 337 -6.43 -23.81 -9.43
CA TYR A 337 -6.56 -22.51 -8.78
C TYR A 337 -7.83 -21.74 -9.19
N VAL A 338 -8.14 -21.66 -10.48
CA VAL A 338 -9.35 -20.96 -10.96
C VAL A 338 -10.63 -21.67 -10.54
N HIS A 339 -10.64 -23.00 -10.50
CA HIS A 339 -11.78 -23.75 -9.98
C HIS A 339 -12.02 -23.48 -8.50
N ASP A 340 -10.96 -23.50 -7.68
CA ASP A 340 -11.04 -23.17 -6.26
C ASP A 340 -11.46 -21.70 -6.02
N LEU A 341 -10.96 -20.75 -6.82
CA LEU A 341 -11.43 -19.36 -6.77
C LEU A 341 -12.92 -19.24 -7.08
N ARG A 342 -13.41 -19.89 -8.14
CA ARG A 342 -14.84 -19.88 -8.50
C ARG A 342 -15.69 -20.43 -7.37
N GLU A 343 -15.29 -21.55 -6.77
CA GLU A 343 -16.00 -22.13 -5.64
C GLU A 343 -16.03 -21.15 -4.46
N ARG A 344 -14.87 -20.62 -4.05
CA ARG A 344 -14.77 -19.64 -2.98
C ARG A 344 -15.65 -18.41 -3.24
N PHE A 345 -15.56 -17.82 -4.42
CA PHE A 345 -16.26 -16.56 -4.72
C PHE A 345 -17.76 -16.74 -4.98
N THR A 346 -18.20 -17.97 -5.27
CA THR A 346 -19.63 -18.30 -5.31
C THR A 346 -20.24 -18.33 -3.90
N PHE A 347 -19.49 -18.81 -2.90
CA PHE A 347 -20.00 -18.97 -1.53
C PHE A 347 -19.72 -17.78 -0.60
N HIS A 348 -18.76 -16.93 -0.94
CA HIS A 348 -18.30 -15.84 -0.08
C HIS A 348 -18.52 -14.50 -0.79
N ARG A 349 -19.01 -13.50 -0.06
CA ARG A 349 -19.30 -12.19 -0.65
C ARG A 349 -18.00 -11.52 -1.09
N MET A 350 -17.98 -11.04 -2.33
CA MET A 350 -16.88 -10.25 -2.88
C MET A 350 -17.34 -8.91 -3.41
N LEU A 351 -16.53 -7.90 -3.17
CA LEU A 351 -16.63 -6.58 -3.78
C LEU A 351 -15.42 -6.31 -4.68
N PHE A 352 -15.67 -6.10 -5.96
CA PHE A 352 -14.67 -5.71 -6.96
C PHE A 352 -14.68 -4.19 -7.12
N ILE A 353 -13.56 -3.55 -6.79
CA ILE A 353 -13.31 -2.14 -7.00
C ILE A 353 -12.31 -1.99 -8.15
N PHE A 354 -12.76 -1.39 -9.26
CA PHE A 354 -11.97 -1.21 -10.49
C PHE A 354 -12.33 0.07 -11.22
N SER A 355 -11.58 0.47 -12.25
CA SER A 355 -11.83 1.70 -13.01
C SER A 355 -12.33 1.42 -14.42
N GLU A 356 -13.10 2.36 -14.97
CA GLU A 356 -13.51 2.32 -16.38
C GLU A 356 -12.28 2.28 -17.31
N GLU A 357 -11.24 3.07 -17.01
CA GLU A 357 -10.01 3.14 -17.80
C GLU A 357 -9.24 1.81 -17.81
N GLY A 358 -9.15 1.11 -16.68
CA GLY A 358 -8.49 -0.20 -16.62
C GLY A 358 -9.25 -1.26 -17.41
N LEU A 359 -10.59 -1.22 -17.39
CA LEU A 359 -11.42 -2.06 -18.25
C LEU A 359 -11.23 -1.76 -19.74
N ARG A 360 -11.25 -0.48 -20.13
CA ARG A 360 -10.96 -0.06 -21.52
C ARG A 360 -9.59 -0.53 -21.98
N ARG A 361 -8.55 -0.34 -21.15
CA ARG A 361 -7.19 -0.82 -21.45
C ARG A 361 -7.14 -2.32 -21.71
N PHE A 362 -7.87 -3.12 -20.94
CA PHE A 362 -7.96 -4.56 -21.19
C PHE A 362 -8.66 -4.88 -22.51
N LEU A 363 -9.78 -4.23 -22.81
CA LEU A 363 -10.49 -4.41 -24.08
C LEU A 363 -9.63 -4.03 -25.29
N ASP A 364 -8.79 -3.00 -25.17
CA ASP A 364 -7.88 -2.55 -26.22
C ASP A 364 -6.67 -3.47 -26.38
N THR A 365 -6.05 -3.89 -25.27
CA THR A 365 -4.75 -4.58 -25.29
C THR A 365 -4.85 -6.10 -25.23
N GLY A 366 -5.93 -6.65 -24.67
CA GLY A 366 -6.06 -8.06 -24.35
C GLY A 366 -5.07 -8.53 -23.28
N ARG A 367 -4.59 -7.63 -22.41
CA ARG A 367 -3.61 -7.94 -21.37
C ARG A 367 -4.21 -7.78 -19.97
N ILE A 368 -4.09 -8.82 -19.15
CA ILE A 368 -4.30 -8.79 -17.71
C ILE A 368 -2.97 -8.35 -17.06
N PRO A 369 -2.92 -7.20 -16.35
CA PRO A 369 -1.69 -6.66 -15.75
C PRO A 369 -1.03 -7.56 -14.70
N GLU A 370 -1.81 -8.43 -14.06
CA GLU A 370 -1.37 -9.37 -13.02
C GLU A 370 -0.47 -10.49 -13.59
N TYR A 371 -0.44 -10.69 -14.91
CA TYR A 371 0.30 -11.77 -15.55
C TYR A 371 1.45 -11.27 -16.42
N PRO A 372 2.66 -11.86 -16.28
CA PRO A 372 3.81 -11.46 -17.09
C PRO A 372 3.56 -11.69 -18.60
N PRO A 373 3.89 -10.72 -19.48
CA PRO A 373 3.73 -10.84 -20.92
C PRO A 373 4.47 -12.02 -21.57
N GLU A 374 5.47 -12.58 -20.90
CA GLU A 374 6.31 -13.69 -21.34
C GLU A 374 5.61 -15.04 -21.14
N VAL A 375 4.54 -15.10 -20.35
CA VAL A 375 3.83 -16.35 -20.02
C VAL A 375 2.69 -16.63 -21.00
N TYR A 376 2.04 -15.60 -21.54
CA TYR A 376 0.86 -15.75 -22.39
C TYR A 376 0.78 -14.71 -23.53
N ARG A 377 -0.02 -15.00 -24.55
CA ARG A 377 -0.34 -14.10 -25.66
C ARG A 377 -1.52 -13.19 -25.28
N PRO A 378 -1.61 -11.95 -25.80
CA PRO A 378 -2.79 -11.13 -25.55
C PRO A 378 -4.07 -11.83 -26.03
N PHE A 379 -5.15 -11.68 -25.28
CA PHE A 379 -6.46 -12.23 -25.63
C PHE A 379 -6.93 -11.67 -26.98
N GLU A 380 -7.53 -12.52 -27.81
CA GLU A 380 -8.21 -12.10 -29.03
C GLU A 380 -9.45 -11.27 -28.67
N PRO A 381 -9.83 -10.27 -29.49
CA PRO A 381 -10.98 -9.40 -29.23
C PRO A 381 -12.26 -10.13 -28.75
N ALA A 382 -12.71 -11.17 -29.47
CA ALA A 382 -13.89 -11.95 -29.11
C ALA A 382 -13.78 -12.65 -27.73
N ASP A 383 -12.56 -13.06 -27.35
CA ASP A 383 -12.29 -13.68 -26.05
C ASP A 383 -12.21 -12.64 -24.93
N ARG A 384 -11.79 -11.40 -25.21
CA ARG A 384 -11.86 -10.28 -24.26
C ARG A 384 -13.32 -10.04 -23.87
N ILE A 385 -14.20 -9.94 -24.86
CA ILE A 385 -15.64 -9.77 -24.65
C ILE A 385 -16.21 -10.94 -23.85
N THR A 386 -15.81 -12.17 -24.17
CA THR A 386 -16.23 -13.37 -23.43
C THR A 386 -15.88 -13.28 -21.94
N LEU A 387 -14.65 -12.84 -21.61
CA LEU A 387 -14.23 -12.67 -20.22
C LEU A 387 -15.05 -11.60 -19.47
N ILE A 388 -15.30 -10.45 -20.10
CA ILE A 388 -16.09 -9.38 -19.46
C ILE A 388 -17.57 -9.79 -19.29
N ARG A 389 -18.14 -10.51 -20.27
CA ARG A 389 -19.49 -11.08 -20.14
C ARG A 389 -19.58 -12.08 -19.00
N GLN A 390 -18.58 -12.95 -18.86
CA GLN A 390 -18.53 -13.91 -17.76
C GLN A 390 -18.36 -13.21 -16.41
N PHE A 391 -17.55 -12.16 -16.34
CA PHE A 391 -17.42 -11.33 -15.13
C PHE A 391 -18.79 -10.78 -14.68
N LEU A 392 -19.57 -10.19 -15.59
CA LEU A 392 -20.91 -9.70 -15.28
C LEU A 392 -21.90 -10.80 -14.86
N GLN A 393 -21.76 -12.02 -15.41
CA GLN A 393 -22.64 -13.14 -15.08
C GLN A 393 -22.33 -13.78 -13.73
N ILE A 394 -21.05 -13.88 -13.38
CA ILE A 394 -20.59 -14.56 -12.17
C ILE A 394 -20.62 -13.61 -10.97
N CYS A 395 -20.41 -12.30 -11.19
CA CYS A 395 -20.40 -11.34 -10.11
C CYS A 395 -21.79 -11.22 -9.45
N PRO A 396 -21.89 -11.36 -8.12
CA PRO A 396 -23.16 -11.19 -7.43
C PRO A 396 -23.65 -9.74 -7.51
N THR A 397 -24.96 -9.54 -7.41
CA THR A 397 -25.57 -8.21 -7.23
C THR A 397 -24.98 -7.53 -5.99
N GLY A 398 -24.58 -6.26 -6.11
CA GLY A 398 -23.86 -5.53 -5.06
C GLY A 398 -22.36 -5.82 -4.99
N GLY A 399 -21.82 -6.60 -5.94
CA GLY A 399 -20.42 -6.99 -6.02
C GLY A 399 -19.54 -6.08 -6.87
N ILE A 400 -20.13 -5.11 -7.59
CA ILE A 400 -19.42 -4.22 -8.51
C ILE A 400 -19.35 -2.79 -7.95
N ARG A 401 -18.15 -2.21 -7.92
CA ARG A 401 -17.91 -0.78 -7.71
C ARG A 401 -16.92 -0.25 -8.75
N MET A 402 -17.44 0.37 -9.80
CA MET A 402 -16.62 0.94 -10.86
C MET A 402 -16.33 2.42 -10.61
N LEU A 403 -15.04 2.77 -10.54
CA LEU A 403 -14.49 4.11 -10.42
C LEU A 403 -14.63 4.85 -11.75
N LYS A 404 -14.99 6.14 -11.67
CA LYS A 404 -15.05 7.07 -12.80
C LYS A 404 -13.68 7.37 -13.39
N CYS A 405 -12.65 7.43 -12.55
CA CYS A 405 -11.26 7.65 -12.93
C CYS A 405 -10.37 6.68 -12.18
N SER A 406 -9.22 6.31 -12.75
CA SER A 406 -8.22 5.50 -12.04
C SER A 406 -7.65 6.25 -10.84
N ILE A 407 -7.44 5.53 -9.73
CA ILE A 407 -6.75 6.07 -8.56
C ILE A 407 -5.23 5.90 -8.71
N GLY A 408 -4.76 4.82 -9.35
CA GLY A 408 -3.34 4.54 -9.53
C GLY A 408 -2.84 4.73 -10.97
N ASP A 409 -1.53 4.54 -11.17
CA ASP A 409 -0.90 4.49 -12.49
C ASP A 409 -1.14 3.10 -13.11
N LEU A 410 -1.80 3.04 -14.26
CA LEU A 410 -2.11 1.78 -14.96
C LEU A 410 -0.86 1.05 -15.47
N ASP A 411 0.27 1.75 -15.63
CA ASP A 411 1.55 1.14 -16.02
C ASP A 411 2.35 0.65 -14.80
N ASN A 412 1.95 1.06 -13.59
CA ASN A 412 2.66 0.77 -12.37
C ASN A 412 1.67 0.67 -11.20
N GLU A 413 0.88 -0.40 -11.25
CA GLU A 413 -0.28 -0.58 -10.40
C GLU A 413 0.05 -1.34 -9.11
N LEU A 414 -0.65 -0.99 -8.04
CA LEU A 414 -0.72 -1.76 -6.80
C LEU A 414 -2.05 -2.53 -6.77
N PHE A 415 -1.98 -3.85 -6.89
CA PHE A 415 -3.12 -4.75 -6.75
C PHE A 415 -3.30 -5.13 -5.28
N MET A 416 -4.55 -5.19 -4.81
CA MET A 416 -4.85 -5.58 -3.45
C MET A 416 -6.02 -6.55 -3.38
N TYR A 417 -5.82 -7.63 -2.63
CA TYR A 417 -6.88 -8.47 -2.12
C TYR A 417 -6.83 -8.46 -0.60
N VAL A 418 -7.95 -8.20 0.07
CA VAL A 418 -8.01 -8.20 1.55
C VAL A 418 -9.34 -8.70 2.07
N ASN A 419 -9.27 -9.31 3.25
CA ASN A 419 -10.39 -9.56 4.15
C ASN A 419 -9.92 -9.34 5.61
N HIS A 420 -10.79 -9.62 6.57
CA HIS A 420 -10.52 -9.38 8.00
C HIS A 420 -9.44 -10.31 8.59
N ARG A 421 -9.03 -11.36 7.89
CA ARG A 421 -8.08 -12.39 8.38
C ARG A 421 -6.75 -12.39 7.64
N ASN A 422 -6.75 -12.08 6.36
CA ASN A 422 -5.57 -12.07 5.50
C ASN A 422 -5.79 -11.20 4.28
N GLY A 423 -4.69 -10.91 3.59
CA GLY A 423 -4.70 -10.25 2.30
C GLY A 423 -3.30 -10.22 1.71
N TYR A 424 -3.19 -9.66 0.51
CA TYR A 424 -1.91 -9.40 -0.10
C TYR A 424 -1.93 -8.09 -0.87
N LEU A 425 -0.74 -7.52 -1.02
CA LEU A 425 -0.43 -6.49 -1.99
C LEU A 425 0.42 -7.11 -3.08
N MET A 426 0.08 -6.87 -4.34
CA MET A 426 0.87 -7.30 -5.48
C MET A 426 1.25 -6.08 -6.32
N PHE A 427 2.49 -6.02 -6.78
CA PHE A 427 3.02 -4.85 -7.45
C PHE A 427 4.31 -5.16 -8.25
N PRO A 428 4.65 -4.37 -9.28
CA PRO A 428 5.85 -4.61 -10.07
C PRO A 428 7.13 -4.40 -9.26
N SER A 429 8.11 -5.25 -9.55
CA SER A 429 9.48 -5.12 -9.04
C SER A 429 10.34 -4.25 -9.95
N SER A 430 11.58 -4.02 -9.53
CA SER A 430 12.68 -3.54 -10.39
C SER A 430 12.84 -4.26 -11.73
N ASN A 431 12.44 -5.53 -11.82
CA ASN A 431 12.23 -6.19 -13.08
C ASN A 431 10.75 -6.02 -13.47
N PRO A 432 10.43 -5.21 -14.51
CA PRO A 432 9.04 -4.94 -14.89
C PRO A 432 8.27 -6.19 -15.31
N GLU A 433 8.97 -7.29 -15.64
CA GLU A 433 8.38 -8.59 -15.98
C GLU A 433 8.04 -9.45 -14.74
N ARG A 434 8.32 -8.97 -13.52
CA ARG A 434 8.06 -9.72 -12.28
C ARG A 434 7.27 -8.88 -11.29
N LEU A 435 6.12 -9.43 -10.89
CA LEU A 435 5.35 -8.94 -9.76
C LEU A 435 5.86 -9.55 -8.46
N ILE A 436 5.97 -8.71 -7.44
CA ILE A 436 6.12 -9.11 -6.06
C ILE A 436 4.73 -9.27 -5.48
N CYS A 437 4.48 -10.40 -4.82
CA CYS A 437 3.32 -10.56 -3.95
C CYS A 437 3.81 -10.50 -2.49
N LEU A 438 3.25 -9.57 -1.73
CA LEU A 438 3.51 -9.33 -0.31
C LEU A 438 2.27 -9.70 0.49
N ASP A 439 2.34 -10.82 1.21
CA ASP A 439 1.31 -11.22 2.18
C ASP A 439 1.14 -10.14 3.29
N ILE A 440 -0.09 -9.90 3.71
CA ILE A 440 -0.45 -8.98 4.79
C ILE A 440 -1.35 -9.72 5.78
N THR A 441 -0.86 -9.89 7.00
CA THR A 441 -1.58 -10.55 8.11
C THR A 441 -1.67 -9.67 9.36
N GLU A 442 -1.07 -8.48 9.33
CA GLU A 442 -1.10 -7.53 10.45
C GLU A 442 -2.53 -6.97 10.61
N PRO A 443 -3.20 -7.18 11.77
CA PRO A 443 -4.61 -6.84 11.93
C PRO A 443 -4.96 -5.36 11.73
N GLY A 444 -4.10 -4.43 12.15
CA GLY A 444 -4.35 -2.99 12.00
C GLY A 444 -4.36 -2.55 10.54
N LEU A 445 -3.44 -3.06 9.73
CA LEU A 445 -3.39 -2.86 8.28
C LEU A 445 -4.60 -3.51 7.59
N LEU A 446 -4.92 -4.77 7.92
CA LEU A 446 -6.09 -5.46 7.35
C LEU A 446 -7.39 -4.70 7.62
N HIS A 447 -7.59 -4.26 8.87
CA HIS A 447 -8.73 -3.42 9.24
C HIS A 447 -8.72 -2.11 8.44
N GLY A 448 -7.57 -1.45 8.32
CA GLY A 448 -7.43 -0.22 7.55
C GLY A 448 -7.82 -0.39 6.08
N PHE A 449 -7.35 -1.46 5.43
CA PHE A 449 -7.66 -1.73 4.03
C PHE A 449 -9.12 -2.12 3.81
N CYS A 450 -9.72 -2.95 4.68
CA CYS A 450 -11.14 -3.28 4.60
C CYS A 450 -12.01 -2.03 4.80
N ASP A 451 -11.73 -1.23 5.83
CA ASP A 451 -12.44 0.03 6.11
C ASP A 451 -12.34 1.02 4.93
N PHE A 452 -11.18 1.07 4.26
CA PHE A 452 -10.99 1.86 3.05
C PHE A 452 -11.89 1.40 1.90
N CYS A 453 -11.93 0.09 1.59
CA CYS A 453 -12.77 -0.45 0.52
C CYS A 453 -14.28 -0.20 0.78
N GLU A 454 -14.70 -0.26 2.04
CA GLU A 454 -16.10 -0.03 2.44
C GLU A 454 -16.54 1.42 2.27
N HIS A 455 -15.67 2.36 2.67
CA HIS A 455 -16.00 3.77 2.91
C HIS A 455 -15.31 4.77 1.97
N LEU A 456 -14.80 4.31 0.83
CA LEU A 456 -14.39 5.21 -0.25
C LEU A 456 -15.52 6.18 -0.63
N ASP A 457 -15.13 7.39 -1.03
CA ASP A 457 -16.07 8.46 -1.37
C ASP A 457 -16.97 8.01 -2.54
N LYS A 458 -18.30 8.05 -2.32
CA LYS A 458 -19.28 7.54 -3.28
C LYS A 458 -19.23 8.29 -4.61
N ASP A 459 -18.82 9.55 -4.57
CA ASP A 459 -18.73 10.40 -5.76
C ASP A 459 -17.67 9.89 -6.76
N LEU A 460 -16.70 9.08 -6.29
CA LEU A 460 -15.69 8.45 -7.14
C LEU A 460 -16.25 7.34 -8.03
N PHE A 461 -17.42 6.81 -7.69
CA PHE A 461 -18.01 5.66 -8.37
C PHE A 461 -19.21 6.06 -9.21
N TYR A 462 -19.44 5.29 -10.26
CA TYR A 462 -20.76 5.17 -10.87
C TYR A 462 -21.71 4.42 -9.94
N THR A 463 -23.03 4.54 -10.13
CA THR A 463 -23.94 3.58 -9.52
C THR A 463 -23.72 2.19 -10.13
N GLU A 464 -24.21 1.14 -9.47
CA GLU A 464 -24.05 -0.22 -10.00
C GLU A 464 -24.76 -0.39 -11.34
N GLU A 465 -25.95 0.22 -11.49
CA GLU A 465 -26.71 0.22 -12.74
C GLU A 465 -25.95 0.94 -13.86
N GLU A 466 -25.45 2.15 -13.58
CA GLU A 466 -24.62 2.93 -14.52
C GLU A 466 -23.36 2.14 -14.92
N ALA A 467 -22.70 1.48 -13.96
CA ALA A 467 -21.52 0.69 -14.23
C ALA A 467 -21.81 -0.48 -15.17
N VAL A 468 -22.90 -1.22 -14.94
CA VAL A 468 -23.31 -2.34 -15.80
C VAL A 468 -23.68 -1.85 -17.21
N GLU A 469 -24.35 -0.70 -17.33
CA GLU A 469 -24.67 -0.07 -18.62
C GLU A 469 -23.40 0.32 -19.38
N ILE A 470 -22.44 0.96 -18.72
CA ILE A 470 -21.15 1.35 -19.32
C ILE A 470 -20.38 0.10 -19.77
N ILE A 471 -20.27 -0.94 -18.93
CA ILE A 471 -19.60 -2.19 -19.31
C ILE A 471 -20.27 -2.82 -20.53
N SER A 472 -21.59 -2.80 -20.59
CA SER A 472 -22.35 -3.31 -21.73
C SER A 472 -22.12 -2.51 -23.02
N SER A 473 -22.04 -1.17 -22.91
CA SER A 473 -21.69 -0.29 -24.03
C SER A 473 -20.28 -0.58 -24.56
N LEU A 474 -19.31 -0.73 -23.65
CA LEU A 474 -17.93 -1.06 -24.00
C LEU A 474 -17.81 -2.39 -24.74
N ILE A 475 -18.57 -3.40 -24.32
CA ILE A 475 -18.66 -4.68 -25.04
C ILE A 475 -19.18 -4.45 -26.46
N ALA A 476 -20.29 -3.72 -26.62
CA ALA A 476 -20.90 -3.48 -27.93
C ALA A 476 -19.99 -2.66 -28.87
N GLU A 477 -19.28 -1.67 -28.36
CA GLU A 477 -18.26 -0.90 -29.09
C GLU A 477 -17.13 -1.81 -29.60
N THR A 478 -16.67 -2.74 -28.76
CA THR A 478 -15.61 -3.70 -29.12
C THR A 478 -16.08 -4.66 -30.21
N GLU A 479 -17.32 -5.16 -30.12
CA GLU A 479 -17.94 -6.02 -31.14
C GLU A 479 -18.06 -5.32 -32.50
N GLN A 480 -18.48 -4.05 -32.53
CA GLN A 480 -18.60 -3.29 -33.78
C GLN A 480 -17.25 -3.03 -34.44
N ASN A 481 -16.20 -2.80 -33.66
CA ASN A 481 -14.85 -2.60 -34.18
C ASN A 481 -14.26 -3.88 -34.77
N GLU A 482 -14.68 -5.07 -34.32
CA GLU A 482 -14.29 -6.34 -34.95
C GLU A 482 -14.94 -6.54 -36.32
N GLU A 483 -16.22 -6.18 -36.50
CA GLU A 483 -16.91 -6.34 -37.79
C GLU A 483 -16.35 -5.47 -38.92
N LEU A 484 -15.56 -4.44 -38.57
CA LEU A 484 -14.95 -3.49 -39.50
C LEU A 484 -13.52 -3.86 -39.94
N ILE A 485 -12.92 -4.91 -39.35
CA ILE A 485 -11.55 -5.40 -39.61
C ILE A 485 -11.65 -6.73 -40.38
#